data_AF-A0A7C3G5S5-F1
#
_entry.id   AF-A0A7C3G5S5-F1
#
_cell.length_a   1.000
_cell.length_b   1.000
_cell.length_c   1.000
_cell.angle_alpha   90.00
_cell.angle_beta   90.00
_cell.angle_gamma   90.00
#
_symmetry.space_group_name_H-M   'P 1'
#
loop_
_entity.id
_entity.type
_entity.pdbx_description
1 polymer ?
#
loop_
_entity_poly.entity_id
_entity_poly.type
_entity_poly.pdbx_seq_one_letter_code
_entity_poly.pdbx_strand_id
1 'polypeptide(L)'
;MLIGYLAFMIFMAFILALWEIQIEGKDGWAANSPGWRIEKGWPVKLAGGRPVTGYHFYMTIFMIVIVHLPVFFTQWTWQLECLLLGFYIGMMVTEDFLWFVLNPHFGIRNFRKGKIWWHKQWWGPVPALYWYLLPIAGILIFFGRTALDSI
;
A
#
# COMPACT_ATOMS: atom_id res chain seq x y z
N MET A 1 4.23 -20.11 10.46
CA MET A 1 4.99 -19.00 9.84
C MET A 1 4.09 -18.05 9.06
N LEU A 2 3.19 -18.53 8.18
CA LEU A 2 2.28 -17.66 7.42
C LEU A 2 1.41 -16.71 8.28
N ILE A 3 0.83 -17.19 9.38
CA ILE A 3 0.03 -16.33 10.28
C ILE A 3 0.87 -15.19 10.85
N GLY A 4 2.10 -15.48 11.30
CA GLY A 4 3.02 -14.46 11.82
C GLY A 4 3.41 -13.44 10.75
N TYR A 5 3.65 -13.91 9.52
CA TYR A 5 3.90 -13.05 8.37
C TYR A 5 2.72 -12.12 8.05
N LEU A 6 1.48 -12.63 8.04
CA LEU A 6 0.28 -11.82 7.81
C LEU A 6 0.04 -10.84 8.96
N ALA A 7 0.24 -11.26 10.21
CA ALA A 7 0.14 -10.39 11.37
C ALA A 7 1.17 -9.25 11.31
N PHE A 8 2.41 -9.55 10.90
CA PHE A 8 3.46 -8.55 10.72
C PHE A 8 3.13 -7.59 9.58
N MET A 9 2.58 -8.08 8.46
CA MET A 9 2.12 -7.26 7.35
C MET A 9 1.05 -6.25 7.81
N ILE A 10 0.06 -6.71 8.58
CA ILE A 10 -1.00 -5.84 9.13
C ILE A 10 -0.42 -4.85 10.14
N PHE A 11 0.52 -5.28 10.99
CA PHE A 11 1.17 -4.40 11.95
C PHE A 11 1.98 -3.29 11.26
N MET A 12 2.75 -3.62 10.22
CA MET A 12 3.47 -2.65 9.41
C MET A 12 2.52 -1.67 8.71
N ALA A 13 1.43 -2.17 8.13
CA ALA A 13 0.38 -1.33 7.54
C ALA A 13 -0.26 -0.37 8.56
N PHE A 14 -0.48 -0.85 9.79
CA PHE A 14 -1.01 -0.02 10.88
C PHE A 14 -0.06 1.12 11.26
N ILE A 15 1.24 0.82 11.43
CA ILE A 15 2.25 1.84 11.74
C ILE A 15 2.38 2.85 10.59
N LEU A 16 2.39 2.37 9.35
CA LEU A 16 2.48 3.24 8.18
C LEU A 16 1.27 4.15 8.04
N ALA A 17 0.06 3.65 8.27
CA ALA A 17 -1.17 4.46 8.26
C ALA A 17 -1.11 5.58 9.30
N LEU A 18 -0.66 5.26 10.53
CA LEU A 18 -0.49 6.27 11.58
C LEU A 18 0.56 7.32 11.22
N TRP A 19 1.66 6.91 10.57
CA TRP A 19 2.68 7.83 10.06
C TRP A 19 2.09 8.74 8.99
N GLU A 20 1.48 8.18 7.94
CA GLU A 20 0.86 8.92 6.84
C GLU A 20 -0.14 9.95 7.36
N ILE A 21 -0.97 9.60 8.35
CA ILE A 21 -1.93 10.53 8.97
C ILE A 21 -1.23 11.78 9.53
N GLN A 22 -0.03 11.66 10.10
CA GLN A 22 0.72 12.83 10.62
C GLN A 22 1.15 13.80 9.51
N ILE A 23 1.38 13.27 8.30
CA ILE A 23 1.87 14.04 7.14
C ILE A 23 0.70 14.59 6.33
N GLU A 24 -0.34 13.79 6.12
CA GLU A 24 -1.44 14.10 5.21
C GLU A 24 -2.64 14.75 5.88
N GLY A 25 -2.91 14.38 7.13
CA GLY A 25 -4.02 14.90 7.93
C GLY A 25 -5.36 14.91 7.20
N LYS A 26 -6.05 16.05 7.21
CA LYS A 26 -7.39 16.25 6.63
C LYS A 26 -7.39 16.36 5.10
N ASP A 27 -6.27 16.72 4.50
CA ASP A 27 -6.20 17.07 3.08
C ASP A 27 -5.97 15.81 2.23
N GLY A 28 -5.27 14.83 2.80
CA GLY A 28 -5.03 13.51 2.23
C GLY A 28 -4.09 13.54 1.02
N TRP A 29 -3.56 12.37 0.68
CA TRP A 29 -2.74 12.16 -0.52
C TRP A 29 -1.58 13.17 -0.64
N ALA A 30 -0.98 13.49 0.50
CA ALA A 30 0.09 14.46 0.68
C ALA A 30 -0.14 15.76 -0.11
N ALA A 31 -1.39 16.25 -0.15
CA ALA A 31 -1.82 17.38 -0.97
C ALA A 31 -1.00 18.65 -0.72
N ASN A 32 -0.59 18.86 0.54
CA ASN A 32 0.18 20.01 0.99
C ASN A 32 1.66 19.70 1.25
N SER A 33 2.17 18.56 0.74
CA SER A 33 3.60 18.24 0.89
C SER A 33 4.47 19.28 0.16
N PRO A 34 5.61 19.71 0.75
CA PRO A 34 6.47 20.74 0.15
C PRO A 34 7.32 20.22 -1.03
N GLY A 35 7.26 18.93 -1.32
CA GLY A 35 8.05 18.27 -2.36
C GLY A 35 7.46 18.46 -3.76
N TRP A 36 8.15 17.89 -4.75
CA TRP A 36 7.69 17.90 -6.13
C TRP A 36 6.41 17.07 -6.31
N ARG A 37 5.63 17.40 -7.34
CA ARG A 37 4.36 16.75 -7.66
C ARG A 37 4.14 16.68 -9.17
N ILE A 38 3.80 15.49 -9.66
CA ILE A 38 3.45 15.24 -11.05
C ILE A 38 1.94 15.05 -11.14
N GLU A 39 1.26 15.95 -11.85
CA GLU A 39 -0.21 15.97 -11.94
C GLU A 39 -0.77 15.45 -13.26
N LYS A 40 0.08 15.27 -14.28
CA LYS A 40 -0.32 14.87 -15.63
C LYS A 40 0.65 13.86 -16.22
N GLY A 41 0.24 13.25 -17.33
CA GLY A 41 1.07 12.31 -18.10
C GLY A 41 0.89 10.86 -17.69
N TRP A 42 1.77 10.01 -18.22
CA TRP A 42 1.71 8.56 -18.02
C TRP A 42 1.92 8.11 -16.55
N PRO A 43 2.74 8.76 -15.69
CA PRO A 43 2.90 8.31 -14.30
C PRO A 43 1.60 8.40 -13.51
N VAL A 44 0.80 9.45 -13.76
CA VAL A 44 -0.51 9.64 -13.14
C VAL A 44 -1.52 8.61 -13.60
N LYS A 45 -1.45 8.18 -14.87
CA LYS A 45 -2.30 7.07 -15.36
C LYS A 45 -1.97 5.77 -14.64
N LEU A 46 -0.69 5.49 -14.41
CA LEU A 46 -0.23 4.31 -13.67
C LEU A 46 -0.65 4.35 -12.19
N ALA A 47 -0.65 5.53 -11.57
CA ALA A 47 -1.12 5.76 -10.21
C ALA A 47 -2.67 5.81 -10.07
N GLY A 48 -3.42 5.30 -11.06
CA GLY A 48 -4.88 5.26 -11.02
C GLY A 48 -5.55 6.65 -11.10
N GLY A 49 -4.89 7.61 -11.75
CA GLY A 49 -5.38 8.98 -11.91
C GLY A 49 -5.05 9.91 -10.74
N ARG A 50 -4.22 9.46 -9.80
CA ARG A 50 -3.76 10.24 -8.66
C ARG A 50 -2.44 10.96 -8.98
N PRO A 51 -2.24 12.19 -8.50
CA PRO A 51 -0.96 12.87 -8.62
C PRO A 51 0.15 12.07 -7.95
N VAL A 52 1.29 11.94 -8.61
CA VAL A 52 2.47 11.30 -8.02
C VAL A 52 3.24 12.37 -7.28
N THR A 53 3.27 12.31 -5.95
CA THR A 53 4.05 13.23 -5.11
C THR A 53 5.42 12.64 -4.81
N GLY A 54 6.41 13.49 -4.57
CA GLY A 54 7.73 13.05 -4.13
C GLY A 54 7.68 12.25 -2.83
N TYR A 55 6.77 12.61 -1.93
CA TYR A 55 6.48 11.84 -0.72
C TYR A 55 6.16 10.37 -1.04
N HIS A 56 5.11 10.11 -1.84
CA HIS A 56 4.74 8.73 -2.18
C HIS A 56 5.83 8.01 -2.97
N PHE A 57 6.56 8.72 -3.84
CA PHE A 57 7.62 8.13 -4.64
C PHE A 57 8.78 7.62 -3.77
N TYR A 58 9.34 8.47 -2.91
CA TYR A 58 10.45 8.07 -2.05
C TYR A 58 10.02 7.07 -0.98
N MET A 59 8.80 7.21 -0.42
CA MET A 59 8.25 6.22 0.49
C MET A 59 8.11 4.85 -0.19
N THR A 60 7.58 4.80 -1.41
CA THR A 60 7.46 3.56 -2.19
C THR A 60 8.81 2.90 -2.40
N ILE A 61 9.83 3.66 -2.81
CA ILE A 61 11.19 3.14 -2.99
C ILE A 61 11.74 2.59 -1.68
N PHE A 62 11.61 3.35 -0.58
CA PHE A 62 12.07 2.93 0.73
C PHE A 62 11.41 1.61 1.16
N MET A 63 10.08 1.51 1.02
CA MET A 63 9.33 0.31 1.39
C MET A 63 9.72 -0.90 0.54
N ILE A 64 9.86 -0.74 -0.78
CA ILE A 64 10.29 -1.83 -1.65
C ILE A 64 11.70 -2.30 -1.24
N VAL A 65 12.64 -1.39 -1.01
CA VAL A 65 14.01 -1.74 -0.61
C VAL A 65 14.03 -2.48 0.74
N ILE A 66 13.28 -2.01 1.74
CA ILE A 66 13.22 -2.64 3.06
C ILE A 66 12.53 -4.01 3.00
N VAL A 67 11.44 -4.14 2.24
CA VAL A 67 10.77 -5.43 2.06
C VAL A 67 11.70 -6.45 1.38
N HIS A 68 12.59 -6.01 0.49
CA HIS A 68 13.57 -6.89 -0.17
C HIS A 68 14.86 -7.12 0.62
N LEU A 69 14.99 -6.57 1.83
CA LEU A 69 16.14 -6.79 2.69
C LEU A 69 16.50 -8.29 2.89
N PRO A 70 15.54 -9.23 3.04
CA PRO A 70 15.86 -10.66 3.18
C PRO A 70 16.66 -11.25 2.01
N VAL A 71 16.53 -10.71 0.79
CA VAL A 71 17.24 -11.20 -0.41
C VAL A 71 18.76 -11.11 -0.25
N PHE A 72 19.27 -10.25 0.64
CA PHE A 72 20.69 -10.17 0.95
C PHE A 72 21.20 -11.27 1.90
N PHE A 73 20.29 -11.97 2.58
CA PHE A 73 20.61 -12.96 3.61
C PHE A 73 20.17 -14.39 3.23
N THR A 74 19.46 -14.56 2.12
CA THR A 74 19.04 -15.87 1.61
C THR A 74 19.11 -15.91 0.09
N GLN A 75 19.07 -17.12 -0.47
CA GLN A 75 19.03 -17.30 -1.91
C GLN A 75 17.73 -16.75 -2.48
N TRP A 76 17.84 -15.91 -3.50
CA TRP A 76 16.68 -15.41 -4.21
C TRP A 76 15.98 -16.55 -4.96
N THR A 77 14.65 -16.61 -4.81
CA THR A 77 13.79 -17.55 -5.53
C THR A 77 12.53 -16.82 -5.97
N TRP A 78 11.86 -17.33 -7.02
CA TRP A 78 10.57 -16.78 -7.44
C TRP A 78 9.50 -16.86 -6.36
N GLN A 79 9.57 -17.87 -5.49
CA GLN A 79 8.67 -18.01 -4.36
C GLN A 79 8.92 -16.89 -3.34
N LEU A 80 10.18 -16.58 -3.04
CA LEU A 80 10.53 -15.45 -2.18
C LEU A 80 10.07 -14.13 -2.82
N GLU A 81 10.34 -13.90 -4.10
CA GLU A 81 9.90 -12.68 -4.80
C GLU A 81 8.37 -12.51 -4.75
N CYS A 82 7.62 -13.57 -5.05
CA CYS A 82 6.16 -13.57 -4.92
C CYS A 82 5.71 -13.24 -3.50
N LEU A 83 6.37 -13.82 -2.49
CA LEU A 83 6.05 -13.54 -1.10
C LEU A 83 6.29 -12.05 -0.80
N LEU A 84 7.47 -11.51 -1.10
CA LEU A 84 7.85 -10.11 -0.85
C LEU A 84 6.95 -9.10 -1.58
N LEU A 85 6.65 -9.33 -2.85
CA LEU A 85 5.70 -8.49 -3.60
C LEU A 85 4.27 -8.58 -3.04
N GLY A 86 3.86 -9.79 -2.65
CA GLY A 86 2.59 -10.02 -1.96
C GLY A 86 2.50 -9.28 -0.62
N PHE A 87 3.60 -9.28 0.16
CA PHE A 87 3.72 -8.49 1.40
C PHE A 87 3.49 -7.02 1.12
N TYR A 88 4.25 -6.47 0.17
CA TYR A 88 4.23 -5.06 -0.14
C TYR A 88 2.84 -4.62 -0.61
N ILE A 89 2.24 -5.32 -1.59
CA ILE A 89 0.91 -4.96 -2.10
C ILE A 89 -0.17 -5.13 -1.02
N GLY A 90 -0.13 -6.23 -0.26
CA GLY A 90 -1.07 -6.48 0.83
C GLY A 90 -0.99 -5.42 1.93
N MET A 91 0.23 -5.03 2.30
CA MET A 91 0.50 -3.94 3.24
C MET A 91 -0.05 -2.61 2.70
N MET A 92 0.26 -2.22 1.46
CA MET A 92 -0.19 -0.95 0.87
C MET A 92 -1.73 -0.82 0.83
N VAL A 93 -2.45 -1.90 0.48
CA VAL A 93 -3.91 -1.85 0.47
C VAL A 93 -4.50 -1.82 1.89
N THR A 94 -3.90 -2.59 2.80
CA THR A 94 -4.31 -2.61 4.21
C THR A 94 -4.06 -1.25 4.86
N GLU A 95 -2.93 -0.63 4.54
CA GLU A 95 -2.54 0.70 5.00
C GLU A 95 -3.54 1.76 4.50
N ASP A 96 -3.81 1.85 3.20
CA ASP A 96 -4.76 2.83 2.63
C ASP A 96 -6.14 2.69 3.31
N PHE A 97 -6.58 1.46 3.62
CA PHE A 97 -7.83 1.25 4.36
C PHE A 97 -7.73 1.71 5.82
N LEU A 98 -6.66 1.33 6.53
CA LEU A 98 -6.43 1.72 7.91
C LEU A 98 -6.27 3.23 8.04
N TRP A 99 -5.69 3.91 7.05
CA TRP A 99 -5.63 5.37 6.99
C TRP A 99 -7.02 5.97 7.13
N PHE A 100 -8.02 5.48 6.38
CA PHE A 100 -9.39 5.99 6.51
C PHE A 100 -10.05 5.60 7.82
N VAL A 101 -9.79 4.41 8.34
CA VAL A 101 -10.35 3.94 9.61
C VAL A 101 -9.83 4.78 10.78
N LEU A 102 -8.53 5.07 10.79
CA LEU A 102 -7.81 5.68 11.90
C LEU A 102 -7.71 7.20 11.81
N ASN A 103 -7.81 7.79 10.62
CA ASN A 103 -7.72 9.25 10.45
C ASN A 103 -8.96 9.93 11.05
N PRO A 104 -8.81 10.77 12.09
CA PRO A 104 -9.94 11.43 12.76
C PRO A 104 -10.70 12.42 11.87
N HIS A 105 -10.09 12.90 10.78
CA HIS A 105 -10.74 13.78 9.82
C HIS A 105 -11.62 13.04 8.80
N PHE A 106 -11.41 11.74 8.63
CA PHE A 106 -12.21 10.90 7.74
C PHE A 106 -13.06 9.92 8.53
N GLY A 107 -12.45 8.91 9.12
CA GLY A 107 -13.15 7.78 9.70
C GLY A 107 -13.89 6.93 8.66
N ILE A 108 -14.32 5.75 9.08
CA ILE A 108 -15.02 4.79 8.21
C ILE A 108 -16.29 5.36 7.55
N ARG A 109 -16.95 6.34 8.19
CA ARG A 109 -18.17 6.99 7.67
C ARG A 109 -17.92 7.82 6.41
N ASN A 110 -16.69 8.32 6.22
CA ASN A 110 -16.30 9.08 5.04
C ASN A 110 -15.58 8.23 4.00
N PHE A 111 -15.36 6.93 4.24
CA PHE A 111 -14.82 6.00 3.25
C PHE A 111 -15.89 5.61 2.20
N ARG A 112 -16.17 6.56 1.30
CA ARG A 112 -17.15 6.37 0.21
C ARG A 112 -16.88 7.32 -0.96
N LYS A 113 -17.41 6.94 -2.13
CA LYS A 113 -17.36 7.75 -3.35
C LYS A 113 -17.84 9.19 -3.08
N GLY A 114 -17.10 10.16 -3.62
CA GLY A 114 -17.41 11.58 -3.52
C GLY A 114 -16.87 12.28 -2.26
N LYS A 115 -16.38 11.54 -1.26
CA LYS A 115 -15.68 12.11 -0.09
C LYS A 115 -14.16 12.11 -0.21
N ILE A 116 -13.62 11.29 -1.10
CA ILE A 116 -12.18 11.09 -1.25
C ILE A 116 -11.78 11.48 -2.67
N TRP A 117 -11.15 12.64 -2.82
CA TRP A 117 -10.93 13.26 -4.13
C TRP A 117 -9.85 12.55 -4.95
N TRP A 118 -8.92 11.84 -4.31
CA TRP A 118 -7.84 11.11 -4.99
C TRP A 118 -8.30 9.74 -5.51
N HIS A 119 -9.23 9.06 -4.83
CA HIS A 119 -9.84 7.83 -5.35
C HIS A 119 -10.90 8.15 -6.42
N LYS A 120 -10.47 8.16 -7.70
CA LYS A 120 -11.33 8.55 -8.84
C LYS A 120 -12.38 7.51 -9.20
N GLN A 121 -12.01 6.24 -9.16
CA GLN A 121 -12.86 5.11 -9.56
C GLN A 121 -13.25 4.29 -8.34
N TRP A 122 -14.52 3.93 -8.27
CA TRP A 122 -15.12 3.16 -7.17
C TRP A 122 -15.96 2.04 -7.75
N TRP A 123 -15.89 0.87 -7.13
CA TRP A 123 -16.77 -0.23 -7.46
C TRP A 123 -17.40 -0.76 -6.18
N GLY A 124 -18.70 -0.52 -6.02
CA GLY A 124 -19.39 -0.76 -4.75
C GLY A 124 -18.85 0.15 -3.63
N PRO A 125 -18.60 -0.38 -2.43
CA PRO A 125 -18.26 0.41 -1.25
C PRO A 125 -16.78 0.81 -1.15
N VAL A 126 -15.91 0.34 -2.06
CA VAL A 126 -14.45 0.55 -1.98
C VAL A 126 -13.87 1.11 -3.30
N PRO A 127 -12.68 1.74 -3.28
CA PRO A 127 -11.99 2.16 -4.49
C PRO A 127 -11.76 0.98 -5.45
N ALA A 128 -11.87 1.23 -6.76
CA ALA A 128 -11.79 0.18 -7.78
C ALA A 128 -10.48 -0.61 -7.72
N LEU A 129 -9.37 0.05 -7.38
CA LEU A 129 -8.05 -0.57 -7.25
C LEU A 129 -7.98 -1.68 -6.21
N TYR A 130 -8.80 -1.64 -5.16
CA TYR A 130 -8.81 -2.68 -4.12
C TYR A 130 -9.22 -4.04 -4.69
N TRP A 131 -10.17 -4.05 -5.63
CA TRP A 131 -10.65 -5.28 -6.28
C TRP A 131 -9.58 -5.97 -7.12
N TYR A 132 -8.55 -5.25 -7.55
CA TYR A 132 -7.43 -5.83 -8.29
C TYR A 132 -6.26 -6.16 -7.38
N LEU A 133 -5.88 -5.25 -6.48
CA LEU A 133 -4.70 -5.41 -5.64
C LEU A 133 -4.86 -6.47 -4.55
N LEU A 134 -6.05 -6.63 -3.96
CA LEU A 134 -6.28 -7.67 -2.94
C LEU A 134 -6.15 -9.09 -3.52
N PRO A 135 -6.81 -9.44 -4.65
CA PRO A 135 -6.57 -10.74 -5.28
C PRO A 135 -5.12 -10.95 -5.70
N ILE A 136 -4.46 -9.94 -6.27
CA ILE A 136 -3.05 -10.03 -6.67
C ILE A 136 -2.18 -10.35 -5.45
N ALA A 137 -2.34 -9.62 -4.34
CA ALA A 137 -1.62 -9.89 -3.10
C ALA A 137 -1.89 -11.31 -2.59
N GLY A 138 -3.16 -11.73 -2.57
CA GLY A 138 -3.54 -13.08 -2.14
C GLY A 138 -2.92 -14.18 -2.99
N ILE A 139 -2.90 -14.01 -4.32
CA ILE A 139 -2.30 -14.95 -5.28
C ILE A 139 -0.78 -15.02 -5.08
N LEU A 140 -0.11 -13.87 -4.96
CA LEU A 140 1.33 -13.77 -4.75
C LEU A 140 1.75 -14.41 -3.42
N ILE A 141 1.05 -14.10 -2.33
CA ILE A 141 1.29 -14.71 -1.02
C ILE A 141 1.03 -16.21 -1.08
N PHE A 142 -0.04 -16.64 -1.76
CA PHE A 142 -0.33 -18.07 -1.91
C PHE A 142 0.84 -18.77 -2.63
N PHE A 143 1.26 -18.33 -3.81
CA PHE A 143 2.38 -18.97 -4.52
C PHE A 143 3.72 -18.85 -3.79
N GLY A 144 3.95 -17.74 -3.09
CA GLY A 144 5.19 -17.50 -2.35
C GLY A 144 5.29 -18.20 -1.00
N ARG A 145 4.17 -18.71 -0.43
CA ARG A 145 4.14 -19.26 0.93
C ARG A 145 5.15 -20.38 1.19
N THR A 146 5.53 -21.14 0.17
CA THR A 146 6.52 -22.22 0.30
C THR A 146 7.92 -21.72 0.62
N ALA A 147 8.22 -20.44 0.33
CA ALA A 147 9.48 -19.81 0.75
C ALA A 147 9.56 -19.63 2.28
N LEU A 148 8.42 -19.61 2.98
CA LEU A 148 8.42 -19.57 4.44
C LEU A 148 8.88 -20.90 5.05
N ASP A 149 8.63 -22.02 4.36
CA ASP A 149 8.97 -23.35 4.87
C ASP A 149 10.45 -23.73 4.64
N SER A 150 11.17 -22.92 3.84
CA SER A 150 12.59 -23.09 3.53
C SER A 150 13.54 -22.28 4.41
N ILE A 151 13.00 -21.53 5.38
CA ILE A 151 13.74 -20.69 6.35
C ILE A 151 13.62 -21.35 7.73
#